data_AF-A0A538JAX5-F1
#
_entry.id   AF-A0A538JAX5-F1
#
_cell.length_a   1.000
_cell.length_b   1.000
_cell.length_c   1.000
_cell.angle_alpha   90.00
_cell.angle_beta   90.00
_cell.angle_gamma   90.00
#
_symmetry.space_group_name_H-M   'P 1'
#
loop_
_entity.id
_entity.type
_entity.pdbx_description
1 polymer ?
#
loop_
_entity_poly.entity_id
_entity_poly.type
_entity_poly.pdbx_seq_one_letter_code
_entity_poly.pdbx_strand_id
1 'polypeptide(L)'
;MRVVDIMRKNVVTIEADSTFSEAALLLQEHSISAVVVLAENAPRGIITERDFVTLVANGGNPAAVTVGDRMTTELVTVQPKTDLADAAQLMSDHHIRHLPVVERGRLVGILSIRDPVLRHPALRRVDEERRQSVQARLADTITAFAGSMPFVYLHLVWFTVWIALRLEKYPFGLLTMIVSLEAIFLATFVMISQNRADAKRQALADHQWEMVQYEEKQNEELLTLSTQILDLTGAIHTLTVATEGRNDGTVRPGCTGSPA
;
A
#
# COMPACT_ATOMS: atom_id res chain seq x y z
N MET A 1 9.66 2.25 7.64
CA MET A 1 9.73 3.62 7.08
C MET A 1 9.03 4.51 8.10
N ARG A 2 9.56 5.69 8.43
CA ARG A 2 9.04 6.43 9.60
C ARG A 2 8.04 7.50 9.18
N VAL A 3 7.16 7.86 10.11
CA VAL A 3 6.18 8.93 9.91
C VAL A 3 6.84 10.24 9.49
N VAL A 4 8.00 10.60 10.06
CA VAL A 4 8.75 11.82 9.70
C VAL A 4 9.15 11.91 8.23
N ASP A 5 9.30 10.76 7.56
CA ASP A 5 9.75 10.70 6.18
C ASP A 5 8.61 11.08 5.20
N ILE A 6 7.34 11.00 5.64
CA ILE A 6 6.14 11.17 4.82
C ILE A 6 5.25 12.32 5.28
N MET A 7 5.23 12.63 6.59
CA MET A 7 4.29 13.59 7.18
C MET A 7 4.38 14.97 6.52
N ARG A 8 3.24 15.65 6.46
CA ARG A 8 3.21 17.06 6.06
C ARG A 8 3.61 17.92 7.26
N LYS A 9 4.69 18.70 7.09
CA LYS A 9 5.22 19.58 8.16
C LYS A 9 4.46 20.89 8.29
N ASN A 10 3.96 21.45 7.18
CA ASN A 10 3.07 22.61 7.20
C ASN A 10 1.66 22.15 7.53
N VAL A 11 1.36 22.07 8.82
CA VAL A 11 0.01 21.80 9.31
C VAL A 11 -0.76 23.11 9.34
N VAL A 12 -1.91 23.13 8.68
CA VAL A 12 -2.85 24.24 8.81
C VAL A 12 -3.59 24.08 10.12
N THR A 13 -3.58 25.14 10.93
CA THR A 13 -4.14 25.15 12.27
C THR A 13 -5.18 26.24 12.41
N ILE A 14 -6.08 26.08 13.37
CA ILE A 14 -7.12 27.06 13.70
C ILE A 14 -7.25 27.20 15.22
N GLU A 15 -7.68 28.36 15.68
CA GLU A 15 -7.99 28.60 17.10
C GLU A 15 -9.38 28.06 17.45
N ALA A 16 -9.64 27.82 18.75
CA ALA A 16 -10.89 27.22 19.20
C ALA A 16 -12.09 28.18 19.14
N ASP A 17 -11.85 29.49 19.15
CA ASP A 17 -12.87 30.54 19.09
C ASP A 17 -13.32 30.87 17.65
N SER A 18 -12.54 30.46 16.65
CA SER A 18 -12.91 30.56 15.23
C SER A 18 -14.22 29.82 14.92
N THR A 19 -14.91 30.29 13.88
CA THR A 19 -16.17 29.69 13.43
C THR A 19 -15.94 28.48 12.52
N PHE A 20 -16.95 27.62 12.40
CA PHE A 20 -16.94 26.53 11.42
C PHE A 20 -16.85 27.02 9.97
N SER A 21 -17.36 28.22 9.67
CA SER A 21 -17.22 28.85 8.35
C SER A 21 -15.76 29.17 8.03
N GLU A 22 -15.01 29.72 8.97
CA GLU A 22 -13.57 29.99 8.81
C GLU A 22 -12.78 28.70 8.61
N ALA A 23 -13.10 27.66 9.41
CA ALA A 23 -12.51 26.34 9.23
C ALA A 23 -12.79 25.76 7.84
N ALA A 24 -14.01 25.90 7.32
CA ALA A 24 -14.38 25.43 5.99
C ALA A 24 -13.61 26.17 4.88
N LEU A 25 -13.40 27.48 5.02
CA LEU A 25 -12.59 28.26 4.08
C LEU A 25 -11.14 27.77 4.05
N LEU A 26 -10.54 27.51 5.22
CA LEU A 26 -9.18 26.95 5.30
C LEU A 26 -9.07 25.57 4.66
N LEU A 27 -10.06 24.70 4.89
CA LEU A 27 -10.12 23.37 4.26
C LEU A 27 -10.15 23.49 2.72
N GLN A 28 -10.97 24.41 2.19
CA GLN A 28 -11.11 24.65 0.76
C GLN A 28 -9.85 25.27 0.15
N GLU A 29 -9.36 26.37 0.71
CA GLU A 29 -8.23 27.15 0.20
C GLU A 29 -6.96 26.30 0.13
N HIS A 30 -6.69 25.53 1.18
CA HIS A 30 -5.51 24.67 1.23
C HIS A 30 -5.74 23.28 0.62
N SER A 31 -6.95 22.99 0.12
CA SER A 31 -7.32 21.67 -0.42
C SER A 31 -6.98 20.52 0.54
N ILE A 32 -7.26 20.72 1.82
CA ILE A 32 -7.03 19.77 2.92
C ILE A 32 -8.36 19.30 3.50
N SER A 33 -8.33 18.15 4.16
CA SER A 33 -9.55 17.47 4.67
C SER A 33 -9.68 17.49 6.19
N ALA A 34 -8.71 18.08 6.88
CA ALA A 34 -8.71 18.28 8.32
C ALA A 34 -7.83 19.47 8.72
N VAL A 35 -8.20 20.15 9.79
CA VAL A 35 -7.42 21.20 10.46
C VAL A 35 -7.25 20.85 11.93
N VAL A 36 -6.06 21.13 12.47
CA VAL A 36 -5.76 20.86 13.89
C VAL A 36 -6.02 22.12 14.70
N VAL A 37 -6.78 21.97 15.78
CA VAL A 37 -7.06 23.04 16.73
C VAL A 37 -5.92 23.13 17.73
N LEU A 38 -5.28 24.29 17.81
CA LEU A 38 -4.24 24.55 18.80
C LEU A 38 -4.81 25.31 20.00
N ALA A 39 -4.24 25.08 21.18
CA ALA A 39 -4.24 26.08 22.24
C ALA A 39 -2.85 26.08 22.88
N GLU A 40 -2.27 27.25 23.10
CA GLU A 40 -0.94 27.41 23.73
C GLU A 40 0.16 26.55 23.06
N ASN A 41 0.15 26.46 21.72
CA ASN A 41 1.06 25.63 20.91
C ASN A 41 0.95 24.10 21.10
N ALA A 42 -0.07 23.62 21.80
CA ALA A 42 -0.39 22.19 21.91
C ALA A 42 -1.65 21.84 21.12
N PRO A 43 -1.69 20.69 20.41
CA PRO A 43 -2.89 20.24 19.72
C PRO A 43 -3.96 19.83 20.74
N ARG A 44 -5.13 20.47 20.65
CA ARG A 44 -6.26 20.30 21.57
C ARG A 44 -7.46 19.62 20.93
N GLY A 45 -7.57 19.72 19.61
CA GLY A 45 -8.59 18.99 18.88
C GLY A 45 -8.32 18.95 17.38
N ILE A 46 -9.21 18.29 16.66
CA ILE A 46 -9.20 18.22 15.20
C ILE A 46 -10.63 18.41 14.67
N ILE A 47 -10.73 19.12 13.54
CA ILE A 47 -11.95 19.26 12.75
C ILE A 47 -11.67 18.71 11.37
N THR A 48 -12.64 18.02 10.79
CA THR A 48 -12.58 17.41 9.47
C THR A 48 -13.78 17.82 8.61
N GLU A 49 -13.70 17.56 7.31
CA GLU A 49 -14.84 17.72 6.38
C GLU A 49 -16.13 17.03 6.90
N ARG A 50 -15.98 15.90 7.59
CA ARG A 50 -17.12 15.13 8.13
C ARG A 50 -17.87 15.93 9.18
N ASP A 51 -17.17 16.66 10.03
CA ASP A 51 -17.77 17.44 11.11
C ASP A 51 -18.62 18.59 10.56
N PHE A 52 -18.17 19.20 9.46
CA PHE A 52 -18.95 20.20 8.72
C PHE A 52 -20.23 19.61 8.11
N VAL A 53 -20.12 18.46 7.45
CA VAL A 53 -21.28 17.74 6.90
C VAL A 53 -22.28 17.39 8.01
N THR A 54 -21.79 16.86 9.13
CA THR A 54 -22.63 16.53 10.29
C THR A 54 -23.28 17.77 10.91
N LEU A 55 -22.59 18.91 10.97
CA LEU A 55 -23.15 20.16 11.49
C LEU A 55 -24.34 20.62 10.64
N VAL A 56 -24.14 20.73 9.31
CA VAL A 56 -25.16 21.22 8.38
C VAL A 56 -26.33 20.23 8.29
N ALA A 57 -26.07 18.93 8.28
CA ALA A 57 -27.11 17.91 8.27
C ALA A 57 -28.03 17.98 9.50
N ASN A 58 -27.53 18.46 10.64
CA ASN A 58 -28.30 18.67 11.86
C ASN A 58 -28.96 20.06 11.94
N GLY A 59 -28.95 20.85 10.85
CA GLY A 59 -29.52 22.19 10.81
C GLY A 59 -28.69 23.26 11.53
N GLY A 60 -27.43 22.97 11.84
CA GLY A 60 -26.52 23.93 12.46
C GLY A 60 -26.06 25.00 11.46
N ASN A 61 -25.90 26.24 11.94
CA ASN A 61 -25.32 27.34 11.15
C ASN A 61 -23.79 27.39 11.37
N PRO A 62 -22.96 27.11 10.34
CA PRO A 62 -21.50 27.18 10.45
C PRO A 62 -20.93 28.53 10.88
N ALA A 63 -21.66 29.62 10.65
CA ALA A 63 -21.24 30.97 11.05
C ALA A 63 -21.51 31.28 12.52
N ALA A 64 -22.34 30.48 13.20
CA ALA A 64 -22.74 30.72 14.60
C ALA A 64 -22.11 29.72 15.58
N VAL A 65 -21.50 28.64 15.09
CA VAL A 65 -20.90 27.58 15.90
C VAL A 65 -19.39 27.71 15.85
N THR A 66 -18.75 27.67 17.01
CA THR A 66 -17.30 27.73 17.12
C THR A 66 -16.68 26.35 16.92
N VAL A 67 -15.42 26.33 16.49
CA VAL A 67 -14.63 25.11 16.35
C VAL A 67 -14.50 24.37 17.68
N GLY A 68 -14.27 25.10 18.78
CA GLY A 68 -14.12 24.53 20.11
C GLY A 68 -15.33 23.75 20.59
N ASP A 69 -16.55 24.15 20.21
CA ASP A 69 -17.79 23.50 20.65
C ASP A 69 -17.99 22.10 20.06
N ARG A 70 -17.35 21.80 18.93
CA ARG A 70 -17.60 20.58 18.14
C ARG A 70 -16.34 19.84 17.72
N MET A 71 -15.15 20.32 18.08
CA MET A 71 -13.90 19.63 17.79
C MET A 71 -13.82 18.27 18.49
N THR A 72 -13.16 17.31 17.85
CA THR A 72 -12.82 16.06 18.51
C THR A 72 -11.61 16.30 19.43
N THR A 73 -11.80 16.15 20.74
CA THR A 73 -10.78 16.40 21.77
C THR A 73 -9.94 15.18 22.11
N GLU A 74 -10.47 13.97 21.88
CA GLU A 74 -9.73 12.73 22.04
C GLU A 74 -8.80 12.50 20.83
N LEU A 75 -7.65 13.19 20.87
CA LEU A 75 -6.68 13.12 19.80
C LEU A 75 -5.83 11.86 19.88
N VAL A 76 -5.99 11.01 18.87
CA VAL A 76 -5.03 9.94 18.60
C VAL A 76 -3.83 10.56 17.88
N THR A 77 -2.65 10.50 18.48
CA THR A 77 -1.42 11.13 17.96
C THR A 77 -0.29 10.12 17.84
N VAL A 78 0.69 10.42 16.99
CA VAL A 78 1.90 9.59 16.80
C VAL A 78 3.16 10.43 16.92
N GLN A 79 4.30 9.77 17.17
CA GLN A 79 5.59 10.44 17.19
C GLN A 79 6.23 10.43 15.79
N PRO A 80 7.13 11.37 15.47
CA PRO A 80 7.81 11.38 14.16
C PRO A 80 8.59 10.09 13.88
N LYS A 81 9.06 9.42 14.94
CA LYS A 81 9.84 8.19 14.88
C LYS A 81 8.99 6.92 14.77
N THR A 82 7.67 7.01 14.94
CA THR A 82 6.74 5.89 14.82
C THR A 82 6.86 5.28 13.42
N ASP A 83 6.78 3.95 13.32
CA ASP A 83 6.78 3.28 12.02
C ASP A 83 5.45 3.55 11.31
N LEU A 84 5.53 3.72 9.98
CA LEU A 84 4.37 4.06 9.17
C LEU A 84 3.29 2.97 9.19
N ALA A 85 3.67 1.69 9.34
CA ALA A 85 2.70 0.61 9.45
C ALA A 85 1.93 0.68 10.78
N ASP A 86 2.60 1.02 11.89
CA ASP A 86 1.93 1.22 13.17
C ASP A 86 0.97 2.41 13.10
N ALA A 87 1.36 3.50 12.43
CA ALA A 87 0.49 4.64 12.22
C ALA A 87 -0.73 4.29 11.33
N ALA A 88 -0.55 3.48 10.29
CA ALA A 88 -1.65 3.00 9.44
C ALA A 88 -2.63 2.11 10.22
N GLN A 89 -2.10 1.17 11.02
CA GLN A 89 -2.90 0.31 11.89
C GLN A 89 -3.72 1.15 12.89
N LEU A 90 -3.10 2.17 13.47
CA LEU A 90 -3.77 3.07 14.41
C LEU A 90 -4.92 3.86 13.74
N MET A 91 -4.74 4.31 12.49
CA MET A 91 -5.82 4.90 11.71
C MET A 91 -6.98 3.91 11.49
N SER A 92 -6.66 2.66 11.14
CA SER A 92 -7.65 1.59 10.93
C SER A 92 -8.42 1.25 12.21
N ASP A 93 -7.72 1.03 13.33
CA ASP A 93 -8.33 0.62 14.59
C ASP A 93 -9.25 1.71 15.16
N HIS A 94 -8.84 2.98 15.07
CA HIS A 94 -9.62 4.12 15.54
C HIS A 94 -10.60 4.69 14.50
N HIS A 95 -10.66 4.12 13.28
CA HIS A 95 -11.53 4.56 12.18
C HIS A 95 -11.34 6.04 11.79
N ILE A 96 -10.11 6.52 11.92
CA ILE A 96 -9.69 7.90 11.61
C ILE A 96 -8.81 7.94 10.36
N ARG A 97 -8.75 9.10 9.71
CA ARG A 97 -8.01 9.28 8.43
C ARG A 97 -6.84 10.25 8.54
N HIS A 98 -6.67 10.86 9.70
CA HIS A 98 -5.69 11.90 9.96
C HIS A 98 -5.10 11.65 11.33
N LEU A 99 -3.77 11.67 11.41
CA LEU A 99 -3.01 11.52 12.65
C LEU A 99 -2.12 12.76 12.82
N PRO A 100 -2.40 13.62 13.81
CA PRO A 100 -1.47 14.64 14.23
C PRO A 100 -0.17 14.00 14.73
N VAL A 101 0.96 14.52 14.26
CA VAL A 101 2.29 14.08 14.67
C VAL A 101 2.81 15.05 15.71
N VAL A 102 3.12 14.53 16.91
CA VAL A 102 3.48 15.33 18.07
C VAL A 102 4.86 14.92 18.58
N GLU A 103 5.72 15.90 18.81
CA GLU A 103 7.03 15.69 19.45
C GLU A 103 7.18 16.65 20.64
N ARG A 104 7.46 16.09 21.82
CA ARG A 104 7.60 16.86 23.08
C ARG A 104 6.41 17.79 23.35
N GLY A 105 5.19 17.31 23.11
CA GLY A 105 3.95 18.04 23.35
C GLY A 105 3.60 19.10 22.30
N ARG A 106 4.42 19.28 21.26
CA ARG A 106 4.17 20.22 20.17
C ARG A 106 3.81 19.51 18.88
N LEU A 107 2.88 20.09 18.14
CA LEU A 107 2.51 19.64 16.80
C LEU A 107 3.66 19.90 15.83
N VAL A 108 4.16 18.84 15.18
CA VAL A 108 5.28 18.91 14.23
C VAL A 108 4.91 18.44 12.83
N GLY A 109 3.72 17.87 12.67
CA GLY A 109 3.21 17.45 11.37
C GLY A 109 1.82 16.85 11.45
N ILE A 110 1.28 16.48 10.30
CA ILE A 110 0.06 15.70 10.16
C ILE A 110 0.26 14.63 9.09
N LEU A 111 -0.27 13.44 9.36
CA LEU A 111 -0.26 12.30 8.44
C LEU A 111 -1.70 12.00 8.00
N SER A 112 -1.94 11.80 6.71
CA SER A 112 -3.26 11.46 6.18
C SER A 112 -3.25 10.12 5.44
N ILE A 113 -4.32 9.34 5.55
CA ILE A 113 -4.52 8.12 4.76
C ILE A 113 -4.52 8.37 3.24
N ARG A 114 -4.72 9.62 2.81
CA ARG A 114 -4.65 10.03 1.40
C ARG A 114 -3.21 10.27 0.92
N ASP A 115 -2.22 10.29 1.81
CA ASP A 115 -0.84 10.48 1.38
C ASP A 115 -0.40 9.29 0.48
N PRO A 116 0.16 9.56 -0.72
CA PRO A 116 0.36 8.53 -1.76
C PRO A 116 1.15 7.31 -1.28
N VAL A 117 2.09 7.56 -0.36
CA VAL A 117 2.97 6.53 0.17
C VAL A 117 2.23 5.56 1.07
N LEU A 118 1.22 6.01 1.84
CA LEU A 118 0.34 5.14 2.63
C LEU A 118 -0.56 4.24 1.76
N ARG A 119 -0.78 4.61 0.50
CA ARG A 119 -1.51 3.78 -0.48
C ARG A 119 -0.62 2.76 -1.20
N HIS A 120 0.69 2.76 -0.95
CA HIS A 120 1.59 1.84 -1.62
C HIS A 120 1.27 0.39 -1.19
N PRO A 121 1.12 -0.56 -2.13
CA PRO A 121 0.76 -1.96 -1.83
C PRO A 121 1.76 -2.67 -0.89
N ALA A 122 2.96 -2.11 -0.73
CA ALA A 122 3.99 -2.62 0.18
C ALA A 122 3.65 -2.43 1.67
N LEU A 123 2.94 -1.35 2.04
CA LEU A 123 2.55 -1.11 3.44
C LEU A 123 1.30 -1.90 3.84
N ARG A 124 0.39 -2.15 2.87
CA ARG A 124 -0.79 -3.00 3.10
C ARG A 124 -0.43 -4.41 3.57
N ARG A 125 0.66 -4.97 3.05
CA ARG A 125 1.18 -6.28 3.45
C ARG A 125 1.55 -6.33 4.94
N VAL A 126 2.01 -5.22 5.52
CA VAL A 126 2.41 -5.17 6.94
C VAL A 126 1.18 -5.17 7.87
N ASP A 127 0.08 -4.55 7.45
CA ASP A 127 -1.22 -4.55 8.17
C ASP A 127 -1.86 -5.96 8.16
N GLU A 128 -1.81 -6.63 6.99
CA GLU A 128 -2.31 -8.00 6.80
C GLU A 128 -1.48 -9.05 7.58
N GLU A 129 -0.16 -8.85 7.71
CA GLU A 129 0.73 -9.78 8.40
C GLU A 129 0.59 -9.78 9.94
N ARG A 130 0.20 -8.65 10.56
CA ARG A 130 0.20 -8.54 12.04
C ARG A 130 -0.94 -9.29 12.72
N ARG A 131 -2.17 -9.20 12.20
CA ARG A 131 -3.35 -9.88 12.77
C ARG A 131 -3.32 -11.40 12.60
N GLN A 132 -2.57 -11.93 11.64
CA GLN A 132 -2.45 -13.37 11.38
C GLN A 132 -1.27 -14.04 12.10
N SER A 133 -0.38 -13.28 12.74
CA SER A 133 0.97 -13.75 13.05
C SER A 133 1.07 -14.89 14.07
N VAL A 134 0.33 -14.90 15.17
CA VAL A 134 0.56 -15.90 16.24
C VAL A 134 0.08 -17.29 15.82
N GLN A 135 -1.16 -17.41 15.35
CA GLN A 135 -1.72 -18.69 14.89
C GLN A 135 -1.03 -19.19 13.63
N ALA A 136 -0.66 -18.29 12.69
CA ALA A 136 0.07 -18.68 11.49
C ALA A 136 1.48 -19.19 11.82
N ARG A 137 2.23 -18.49 12.70
CA ARG A 137 3.57 -18.92 13.14
C ARG A 137 3.54 -20.27 13.84
N LEU A 138 2.50 -20.53 14.64
CA LEU A 138 2.32 -21.83 15.28
C LEU A 138 2.10 -22.93 14.25
N ALA A 139 1.21 -22.72 13.27
CA ALA A 139 0.95 -23.67 12.19
C ALA A 139 2.21 -23.93 11.33
N ASP A 140 2.99 -22.89 11.03
CA ASP A 140 4.26 -23.00 10.30
C ASP A 140 5.30 -23.81 11.07
N THR A 141 5.44 -23.56 12.38
CA THR A 141 6.41 -24.28 13.23
C THR A 141 6.05 -25.76 13.35
N ILE A 142 4.76 -26.05 13.59
CA ILE A 142 4.24 -27.43 13.66
C ILE A 142 4.45 -28.15 12.32
N THR A 143 4.14 -27.49 11.20
CA THR A 143 4.32 -28.05 9.85
C THR A 143 5.78 -28.33 9.55
N ALA A 144 6.68 -27.39 9.87
CA ALA A 144 8.11 -27.55 9.67
C ALA A 144 8.67 -28.72 10.51
N PHE A 145 8.19 -28.90 11.73
CA PHE A 145 8.55 -30.02 12.58
C PHE A 145 7.99 -31.35 12.04
N ALA A 146 6.71 -31.42 11.69
CA ALA A 146 6.05 -32.63 11.16
C ALA A 146 6.64 -33.09 9.82
N GLY A 147 7.11 -32.15 8.98
CA GLY A 147 7.80 -32.43 7.73
C GLY A 147 9.28 -32.80 7.86
N SER A 148 9.82 -32.91 9.08
CA SER A 148 11.25 -33.12 9.33
C SER A 148 11.60 -34.57 9.66
N MET A 149 12.83 -35.01 9.34
CA MET A 149 13.33 -36.35 9.71
C MET A 149 13.40 -36.60 11.23
N PRO A 150 13.76 -35.63 12.09
CA PRO A 150 13.72 -35.81 13.54
C PRO A 150 12.37 -36.27 14.10
N PHE A 151 11.27 -35.75 13.54
CA PHE A 151 9.92 -36.17 13.94
C PHE A 151 9.69 -37.67 13.70
N VAL A 152 10.15 -38.17 12.55
CA VAL A 152 10.05 -39.60 12.18
C VAL A 152 10.86 -40.48 13.14
N TYR A 153 12.09 -40.08 13.47
CA TYR A 153 12.91 -40.83 14.42
C TYR A 153 12.33 -40.84 15.83
N LEU A 154 11.80 -39.70 16.29
CA LEU A 154 11.15 -39.60 17.59
C LEU A 154 9.93 -40.53 17.68
N HIS A 155 9.10 -40.57 16.63
CA HIS A 155 7.98 -41.51 16.54
C HIS A 155 8.44 -42.97 16.56
N LEU A 156 9.44 -43.32 15.76
CA LEU A 156 9.96 -44.68 15.68
C LEU A 156 10.48 -45.19 17.04
N VAL A 157 11.23 -44.34 17.75
CA VAL A 157 11.72 -44.65 19.10
C VAL A 157 10.57 -44.78 20.08
N TRP A 158 9.61 -43.84 20.06
CA TRP A 158 8.44 -43.88 20.95
C TRP A 158 7.62 -45.17 20.78
N PHE A 159 7.33 -45.58 19.54
CA PHE A 159 6.65 -46.86 19.25
C PHE A 159 7.43 -48.06 19.75
N THR A 160 8.74 -48.09 19.45
CA THR A 160 9.62 -49.20 19.84
C THR A 160 9.66 -49.34 21.36
N VAL A 161 9.79 -48.22 22.09
CA VAL A 161 9.78 -48.20 23.55
C VAL A 161 8.42 -48.66 24.10
N TRP A 162 7.31 -48.17 23.54
CA TRP A 162 5.97 -48.56 23.99
C TRP A 162 5.72 -50.07 23.88
N ILE A 163 6.13 -50.66 22.75
CA ILE A 163 6.01 -52.10 22.48
C ILE A 163 6.98 -52.90 23.37
N ALA A 164 8.23 -52.47 23.49
CA ALA A 164 9.25 -53.17 24.28
C ALA A 164 8.91 -53.21 25.77
N LEU A 165 8.37 -52.11 26.31
CA LEU A 165 7.94 -52.02 27.71
C LEU A 165 6.58 -52.71 27.98
N ARG A 166 5.94 -53.29 26.94
CA ARG A 166 4.61 -53.90 27.01
C ARG A 166 3.59 -53.02 27.75
N LEU A 167 3.60 -51.71 27.48
CA LEU A 167 2.66 -50.75 28.09
C LEU A 167 1.21 -51.05 27.71
N GLU A 168 1.01 -51.73 26.59
CA GLU A 168 -0.29 -52.22 26.14
C GLU A 168 -0.18 -53.68 25.67
N LYS A 169 -1.20 -54.48 25.98
CA LYS A 169 -1.29 -55.87 25.50
C LYS A 169 -1.82 -55.87 24.07
N TYR A 170 -1.23 -56.71 23.23
CA TYR A 170 -1.76 -56.96 21.89
C TYR A 170 -3.22 -57.44 21.98
N PRO A 171 -4.16 -56.86 21.20
CA PRO A 171 -3.98 -55.86 20.14
C PRO A 171 -3.87 -54.40 20.65
N PHE A 172 -3.01 -53.59 20.02
CA PHE A 172 -2.68 -52.21 20.43
C PHE A 172 -3.77 -51.16 20.10
N GLY A 173 -4.92 -51.22 20.77
CA GLY A 173 -6.05 -50.32 20.54
C GLY A 173 -5.80 -48.86 20.93
N LEU A 174 -5.18 -48.62 22.09
CA LEU A 174 -4.89 -47.26 22.57
C LEU A 174 -3.80 -46.61 21.71
N LEU A 175 -2.74 -47.34 21.37
CA LEU A 175 -1.68 -46.82 20.51
C LEU A 175 -2.22 -46.37 19.15
N THR A 176 -3.06 -47.20 18.51
CA THR A 176 -3.65 -46.88 17.20
C THR A 176 -4.61 -45.71 17.26
N MET A 177 -5.40 -45.58 18.33
CA MET A 177 -6.27 -44.43 18.56
C MET A 177 -5.49 -43.13 18.71
N ILE A 178 -4.43 -43.11 19.53
CA ILE A 178 -3.60 -41.92 19.77
C ILE A 178 -2.96 -41.45 18.47
N VAL A 179 -2.34 -42.36 17.70
CA VAL A 179 -1.67 -42.02 16.43
C VAL A 179 -2.64 -41.52 15.38
N SER A 180 -3.83 -42.10 15.31
CA SER A 180 -4.88 -41.66 14.38
C SER A 180 -5.32 -40.24 14.69
N LEU A 181 -5.48 -39.90 15.98
CA LEU A 181 -5.83 -38.56 16.41
C LEU A 181 -4.71 -37.56 16.10
N GLU A 182 -3.46 -37.90 16.40
CA GLU A 182 -2.29 -37.08 16.10
C GLU A 182 -2.16 -36.80 14.60
N ALA A 183 -2.35 -37.81 13.76
CA ALA A 183 -2.29 -37.68 12.31
C ALA A 183 -3.33 -36.70 11.75
N ILE A 184 -4.57 -36.72 12.27
CA ILE A 184 -5.63 -35.78 11.87
C ILE A 184 -5.23 -34.34 12.21
N PHE A 185 -4.72 -34.11 13.43
CA PHE A 185 -4.29 -32.77 13.84
C PHE A 185 -3.11 -32.27 13.01
N LEU A 186 -2.08 -33.08 12.81
CA LEU A 186 -0.91 -32.71 12.01
C LEU A 186 -1.29 -32.45 10.55
N ALA A 187 -2.10 -33.31 9.93
CA ALA A 187 -2.57 -33.12 8.55
C ALA A 187 -3.35 -31.81 8.40
N THR A 188 -4.17 -31.44 9.39
CA THR A 188 -4.91 -30.17 9.37
C THR A 188 -3.96 -28.97 9.41
N PHE A 189 -2.98 -28.96 10.31
CA PHE A 189 -2.00 -27.87 10.37
C PHE A 189 -1.15 -27.76 9.09
N VAL A 190 -0.70 -28.90 8.57
CA VAL A 190 0.06 -28.97 7.31
C VAL A 190 -0.77 -28.40 6.16
N MET A 191 -2.06 -28.79 6.04
CA MET A 191 -2.95 -28.31 4.99
C MET A 191 -3.20 -26.80 5.10
N ILE A 192 -3.41 -26.27 6.31
CA ILE A 192 -3.56 -24.83 6.54
C ILE A 192 -2.28 -24.08 6.13
N SER A 193 -1.11 -24.64 6.45
CA SER A 193 0.18 -24.04 6.10
C SER A 193 0.44 -24.04 4.60
N GLN A 194 0.14 -25.15 3.93
CA GLN A 194 0.26 -25.29 2.48
C GLN A 194 -0.68 -24.34 1.73
N ASN A 195 -1.97 -24.29 2.11
CA ASN A 195 -2.96 -23.42 1.47
C ASN A 195 -2.55 -21.94 1.55
N ARG A 196 -1.99 -21.51 2.69
CA ARG A 196 -1.45 -20.16 2.85
C ARG A 196 -0.22 -19.91 1.96
N ALA A 197 0.71 -20.86 1.90
CA ALA A 197 1.89 -20.76 1.04
C ALA A 197 1.50 -20.71 -0.45
N ASP A 198 0.48 -21.46 -0.85
CA ASP A 198 -0.07 -21.49 -2.21
C ASP A 198 -0.73 -20.18 -2.57
N ALA A 199 -1.59 -19.64 -1.70
CA ALA A 199 -2.20 -18.33 -1.90
C ALA A 199 -1.15 -17.22 -2.08
N LYS A 200 -0.08 -17.26 -1.28
CA LYS A 200 1.05 -16.31 -1.42
C LYS A 200 1.80 -16.49 -2.74
N ARG A 201 2.01 -17.74 -3.18
CA ARG A 201 2.65 -18.04 -4.48
C ARG A 201 1.80 -17.55 -5.65
N GLN A 202 0.48 -17.74 -5.59
CA GLN A 202 -0.46 -17.25 -6.61
C GLN A 202 -0.43 -15.72 -6.70
N ALA A 203 -0.56 -15.02 -5.57
CA ALA A 203 -0.53 -13.54 -5.57
C ALA A 203 0.79 -12.97 -6.13
N LEU A 204 1.92 -13.64 -5.88
CA LEU A 204 3.21 -13.26 -6.46
C LEU A 204 3.27 -13.55 -7.97
N ALA A 205 2.76 -14.69 -8.41
CA ALA A 205 2.71 -15.06 -9.82
C ALA A 205 1.83 -14.09 -10.63
N ASP A 206 0.67 -13.70 -10.10
CA ASP A 206 -0.25 -12.75 -10.75
C ASP A 206 0.43 -11.38 -10.95
N HIS A 207 1.13 -10.88 -9.93
CA HIS A 207 1.88 -9.63 -10.03
C HIS A 207 3.05 -9.74 -11.03
N GLN A 208 3.76 -10.87 -11.04
CA GLN A 208 4.81 -11.11 -12.03
C GLN A 208 4.24 -11.11 -13.45
N TRP A 209 3.08 -11.72 -13.65
CA TRP A 209 2.40 -11.75 -14.93
C TRP A 209 1.99 -10.34 -15.38
N GLU A 210 1.43 -9.53 -14.49
CA GLU A 210 1.05 -8.14 -14.79
C GLU A 210 2.27 -7.28 -15.18
N MET A 211 3.41 -7.42 -14.48
CA MET A 211 4.63 -6.68 -14.85
C MET A 211 5.14 -7.11 -16.23
N VAL A 212 5.15 -8.40 -16.53
CA VAL A 212 5.57 -8.89 -17.86
C VAL A 212 4.65 -8.35 -18.95
N GLN A 213 3.35 -8.33 -18.72
CA GLN A 213 2.40 -7.75 -19.68
C GLN A 213 2.61 -6.25 -19.87
N TYR A 214 2.92 -5.52 -18.79
CA TYR A 214 3.28 -4.11 -18.88
C TYR A 214 4.56 -3.89 -19.69
N GLU A 215 5.60 -4.70 -19.44
CA GLU A 215 6.87 -4.66 -20.19
C GLU A 215 6.67 -5.00 -21.68
N GLU A 216 5.88 -6.03 -22.00
CA GLU A 216 5.52 -6.36 -23.39
C GLU A 216 4.84 -5.18 -24.07
N LYS A 217 3.85 -4.57 -23.41
CA LYS A 217 3.15 -3.41 -23.97
C LYS A 217 4.08 -2.22 -24.21
N GLN A 218 5.00 -1.94 -23.29
CA GLN A 218 6.01 -0.90 -23.48
C GLN A 218 6.92 -1.21 -24.68
N ASN A 219 7.31 -2.46 -24.84
CA ASN A 219 8.12 -2.88 -25.98
C ASN A 219 7.37 -2.74 -27.31
N GLU A 220 6.08 -3.11 -27.36
CA GLU A 220 5.23 -2.94 -28.54
C GLU A 220 5.02 -1.45 -28.90
N GLU A 221 4.81 -0.59 -27.90
CA GLU A 221 4.70 0.86 -28.08
C GLU A 221 6.00 1.44 -28.66
N LEU A 222 7.17 1.02 -28.16
CA LEU A 222 8.47 1.44 -28.68
C LEU A 222 8.68 0.99 -30.13
N LEU A 223 8.32 -0.25 -30.48
CA LEU A 223 8.40 -0.75 -31.85
C LEU A 223 7.48 0.04 -32.80
N THR A 224 6.28 0.36 -32.33
CA THR A 224 5.31 1.16 -33.09
C THR A 224 5.85 2.57 -33.35
N LEU A 225 6.39 3.23 -32.33
CA LEU A 225 7.02 4.54 -32.46
C LEU A 225 8.22 4.51 -33.42
N SER A 226 9.08 3.49 -33.30
CA SER A 226 10.22 3.30 -34.23
C SER A 226 9.76 3.17 -35.68
N THR A 227 8.71 2.38 -35.93
CA THR A 227 8.14 2.18 -37.26
C THR A 227 7.54 3.48 -37.82
N GLN A 228 6.83 4.26 -36.99
CA GLN A 228 6.32 5.57 -37.40
C GLN A 228 7.43 6.56 -37.75
N ILE A 229 8.52 6.58 -36.96
CA ILE A 229 9.69 7.43 -37.26
C ILE A 229 10.32 7.03 -38.59
N LEU A 230 10.48 5.73 -38.84
CA LEU A 230 11.00 5.22 -40.11
C LEU A 230 10.12 5.63 -41.30
N ASP A 231 8.80 5.52 -41.17
CA ASP A 231 7.86 5.89 -42.23
C ASP A 231 7.85 7.40 -42.49
N LEU A 232 7.83 8.23 -41.43
CA LEU A 232 7.98 9.69 -41.56
C LEU A 232 9.32 10.07 -42.22
N THR A 233 10.41 9.40 -41.85
CA THR A 233 11.74 9.64 -42.43
C THR A 233 11.76 9.28 -43.92
N GLY A 234 11.14 8.15 -44.29
CA GLY A 234 10.96 7.74 -45.69
C GLY A 234 10.13 8.74 -46.48
N ALA A 235 9.00 9.19 -45.94
CA ALA A 235 8.14 10.19 -46.56
C ALA A 235 8.87 11.53 -46.76
N ILE A 236 9.62 12.00 -45.76
CA ILE A 236 10.45 13.21 -45.88
C ILE A 236 11.49 13.03 -46.99
N HIS A 237 12.20 11.90 -47.03
CA HIS A 237 13.21 11.64 -48.05
C HIS A 237 12.62 11.66 -49.47
N THR A 238 11.46 11.01 -49.68
CA THR A 238 10.78 11.03 -50.99
C THR A 238 10.34 12.43 -51.40
N LEU A 239 9.84 13.25 -50.47
CA LEU A 239 9.47 14.65 -50.73
C LEU A 239 10.71 15.52 -51.05
N THR A 240 11.82 15.33 -50.34
CA THR A 240 13.09 16.04 -50.60
C THR A 240 13.64 15.71 -51.99
N VAL A 241 13.68 14.43 -52.36
CA VAL A 241 14.13 14.00 -53.71
C VAL A 241 13.21 14.55 -54.81
N ALA A 242 11.89 14.56 -54.59
CA ALA A 242 10.93 15.11 -55.54
C ALA A 242 11.07 16.64 -55.69
N THR A 243 11.44 17.36 -54.64
CA THR A 243 11.69 18.82 -54.70
C THR A 243 13.01 19.16 -55.39
N GLU A 244 14.07 18.38 -55.17
CA GLU A 244 15.35 18.53 -55.90
C GLU A 244 15.19 18.23 -57.40
N GLY A 245 14.50 17.15 -57.78
CA GLY A 245 14.26 16.81 -59.19
C GLY A 245 13.37 17.82 -59.94
N ARG A 246 12.52 18.58 -59.22
CA ARG A 246 11.69 19.63 -59.82
C ARG A 246 12.48 20.93 -60.06
N ASN A 247 13.55 21.18 -59.31
CA ASN A 247 14.34 22.40 -59.42
C ASN A 247 15.35 22.34 -60.60
N ASP A 248 15.78 21.14 -61.00
CA ASP A 248 16.70 20.91 -62.11
C ASP A 248 16.03 21.02 -63.51
N GLY A 249 14.69 21.10 -63.55
CA GLY A 249 13.89 21.22 -64.79
C GLY A 249 13.58 22.65 -65.25
N THR A 250 14.09 23.69 -64.57
CA THR A 250 13.82 25.11 -64.91
C THR A 250 15.08 25.93 -65.18
N VAL A 251 16.00 25.42 -66.00
CA VAL A 251 16.97 26.28 -66.71
C VAL A 251 16.28 26.87 -67.94
N ARG A 252 15.91 28.15 -67.88
CA ARG A 252 15.47 28.94 -69.04
C ARG A 252 16.64 29.05 -70.04
N PRO A 253 16.42 28.93 -71.37
CA PRO A 253 17.43 29.30 -72.35
C PRO A 253 17.51 30.84 -72.39
N GLY A 254 18.44 31.41 -71.64
CA GLY A 254 18.81 32.82 -71.72
C GLY A 254 19.82 33.04 -72.83
N CYS A 255 19.40 33.80 -73.85
CA CYS A 255 20.24 34.30 -74.95
C CYS A 255 21.43 35.15 -74.48
N THR A 256 22.37 35.34 -75.41
CA THR A 256 23.57 36.22 -75.44
C THR A 256 24.89 35.53 -75.05
N GLY A 257 26.00 35.64 -75.78
CA GLY A 257 26.32 36.34 -77.01
C GLY A 257 27.65 35.83 -77.59
N SER A 258 27.86 36.07 -78.87
CA SER A 258 29.07 35.75 -79.65
C SER A 258 30.21 36.70 -79.30
N PRO A 259 31.48 36.24 -79.29
CA PRO A 259 32.62 37.11 -79.56
C PRO A 259 33.34 36.70 -80.85
N ALA A 260 33.64 37.73 -81.65
CA ALA A 260 34.57 37.79 -82.81
C ALA A 260 34.21 36.98 -84.07
#